data_AF-A0AA39TM39-F1
#
_entry.id   AF-A0AA39TM39-F1
#
_cell.length_a   1.000
_cell.length_b   1.000
_cell.length_c   1.000
_cell.angle_alpha   90.00
_cell.angle_beta   90.00
_cell.angle_gamma   90.00
#
_symmetry.space_group_name_H-M   'P 1'
#
loop_
_entity.id
_entity.type
_entity.pdbx_description
1 polymer ?
#
loop_
_entity_poly.entity_id
_entity_poly.type
_entity_poly.pdbx_seq_one_letter_code
_entity_poly.pdbx_strand_id
1 'polypeptide(L)'
;HQTIDGFGFCEAFQRANAIINLPEPARTEVLDLLFHPINGAGFSILRIGLGSSPDSRGDHMNSPQPNASSVFAWDGKDSGQVWIAKKAQEYGVMTFIADAWSAPGYMKTNGRDGDGGWLCGVRGEGQGPECKGVSWVKGYAEYLASYVKVWVEEAKVPIRYLGFLNEPNLVKNYATMLSDGYQAADMMPAMREALNANGLEKVGVSCCEGQGWSMQRQLLAEMQEVGAEKGLAMVSTHTYKGDPPKPDGPFNTSHPVWVTEISPIMDRLRFNADVWYRNHTENEGLLNAINIHEALTTGNVSAYIYWIGADETPTPTEGPAKPLYTISPTYWSSAHYSRFIRPGALRFEVEQGYFLEENRVDSPLLLTGFRNPDNSIIVQVINNGDEELAVSLHPAMRNRWSRTGNTCELSTWVSDNGR
;
A
#
# COMPACT_ATOMS: atom_id res chain seq x y z
N HIS A 1 0.59 20.69 5.04
CA HIS A 1 0.88 19.38 5.64
C HIS A 1 1.78 18.60 4.70
N GLN A 2 1.68 17.28 4.67
CA GLN A 2 2.46 16.42 3.80
C GLN A 2 2.14 16.60 2.30
N THR A 3 3.08 16.16 1.46
CA THR A 3 2.87 15.97 0.02
C THR A 3 2.30 14.57 -0.20
N ILE A 4 1.34 14.43 -1.10
CA ILE A 4 0.73 13.16 -1.45
C ILE A 4 1.54 12.50 -2.56
N ASP A 5 2.07 11.33 -2.29
CA ASP A 5 2.81 10.50 -3.24
C ASP A 5 1.86 9.69 -4.14
N GLY A 6 0.68 9.34 -3.65
CA GLY A 6 -0.38 8.76 -4.46
C GLY A 6 -1.25 7.74 -3.74
N PHE A 7 -2.02 7.03 -4.54
CA PHE A 7 -2.94 5.99 -4.10
C PHE A 7 -2.78 4.78 -5.02
N GLY A 8 -2.95 3.59 -4.48
CA GLY A 8 -2.64 2.39 -5.24
C GLY A 8 -3.32 1.13 -4.74
N PHE A 9 -2.86 0.04 -5.32
CA PHE A 9 -3.26 -1.32 -4.94
C PHE A 9 -2.13 -2.32 -5.14
N CYS A 10 -2.36 -3.57 -4.74
CA CYS A 10 -1.48 -4.71 -5.02
C CYS A 10 -2.21 -5.78 -5.84
N GLU A 11 -1.45 -6.60 -6.56
CA GLU A 11 -1.92 -7.78 -7.29
C GLU A 11 -0.98 -8.99 -7.06
N ALA A 12 -0.45 -9.08 -5.84
CA ALA A 12 0.33 -10.21 -5.34
C ALA A 12 -0.49 -11.52 -5.32
N PHE A 13 0.12 -12.67 -5.03
CA PHE A 13 -0.58 -13.96 -4.90
C PHE A 13 -1.43 -14.34 -6.11
N GLN A 14 -0.89 -14.11 -7.32
CA GLN A 14 -1.57 -14.44 -8.58
C GLN A 14 -2.87 -13.66 -8.83
N ARG A 15 -3.20 -12.65 -8.01
CA ARG A 15 -4.44 -11.87 -8.15
C ARG A 15 -4.50 -11.10 -9.46
N ALA A 16 -3.35 -10.76 -10.04
CA ALA A 16 -3.24 -10.25 -11.41
C ALA A 16 -3.96 -11.14 -12.45
N ASN A 17 -4.06 -12.46 -12.22
CA ASN A 17 -4.76 -13.37 -13.12
C ASN A 17 -6.28 -13.14 -13.16
N ALA A 18 -6.87 -12.59 -12.10
CA ALA A 18 -8.27 -12.18 -12.09
C ALA A 18 -8.57 -11.17 -13.22
N ILE A 19 -7.58 -10.33 -13.57
CA ILE A 19 -7.67 -9.37 -14.66
C ILE A 19 -7.21 -10.00 -15.98
N ILE A 20 -6.08 -10.71 -15.99
CA ILE A 20 -5.50 -11.32 -17.21
C ILE A 20 -6.50 -12.26 -17.89
N ASN A 21 -7.28 -13.01 -17.12
CA ASN A 21 -8.18 -14.04 -17.63
C ASN A 21 -9.51 -13.49 -18.15
N LEU A 22 -9.82 -12.20 -17.92
CA LEU A 22 -11.03 -11.60 -18.46
C LEU A 22 -10.99 -11.56 -20.00
N PRO A 23 -12.10 -11.86 -20.69
CA PRO A 23 -12.21 -11.64 -22.12
C PRO A 23 -12.28 -10.14 -22.43
N GLU A 24 -11.94 -9.75 -23.67
CA GLU A 24 -12.28 -8.41 -24.15
C GLU A 24 -13.80 -8.29 -24.38
N PRO A 25 -14.41 -7.11 -24.12
CA PRO A 25 -13.78 -5.85 -23.69
C PRO A 25 -13.56 -5.73 -22.17
N ALA A 26 -14.08 -6.66 -21.37
CA ALA A 26 -14.10 -6.56 -19.90
C ALA A 26 -12.70 -6.37 -19.28
N ARG A 27 -11.67 -7.02 -19.83
CA ARG A 27 -10.29 -6.82 -19.37
C ARG A 27 -9.83 -5.37 -19.54
N THR A 28 -10.07 -4.76 -20.70
CA THR A 28 -9.75 -3.34 -20.94
C THR A 28 -10.59 -2.43 -20.03
N GLU A 29 -11.87 -2.74 -19.84
CA GLU A 29 -12.74 -1.97 -18.95
C GLU A 29 -12.25 -1.99 -17.49
N VAL A 30 -11.77 -3.13 -16.99
CA VAL A 30 -11.18 -3.22 -15.64
C VAL A 30 -9.85 -2.46 -15.56
N LEU A 31 -9.00 -2.52 -16.59
CA LEU A 31 -7.78 -1.70 -16.63
C LEU A 31 -8.10 -0.20 -16.63
N ASP A 32 -9.12 0.22 -17.39
CA ASP A 32 -9.60 1.60 -17.40
C ASP A 32 -10.12 2.02 -16.02
N LEU A 33 -10.91 1.18 -15.37
CA LEU A 33 -11.38 1.42 -14.00
C LEU A 33 -10.20 1.59 -13.04
N LEU A 34 -9.17 0.75 -13.08
CA LEU A 34 -8.05 0.86 -12.14
C LEU A 34 -7.15 2.07 -12.42
N PHE A 35 -6.77 2.31 -13.68
CA PHE A 35 -5.67 3.22 -13.99
C PHE A 35 -6.05 4.49 -14.77
N HIS A 36 -7.19 4.54 -15.45
CA HIS A 36 -7.50 5.71 -16.28
C HIS A 36 -7.77 6.93 -15.38
N PRO A 37 -7.04 8.05 -15.53
CA PRO A 37 -7.11 9.19 -14.59
C PRO A 37 -8.41 10.00 -14.68
N ILE A 38 -9.16 9.85 -15.77
CA ILE A 38 -10.47 10.50 -15.99
C ILE A 38 -11.63 9.53 -15.75
N ASN A 39 -11.62 8.37 -16.44
CA ASN A 39 -12.73 7.41 -16.44
C ASN A 39 -12.67 6.39 -15.28
N GLY A 40 -11.51 6.20 -14.66
CA GLY A 40 -11.27 5.22 -13.58
C GLY A 40 -10.76 5.86 -12.30
N ALA A 41 -10.33 5.07 -11.33
CA ALA A 41 -9.73 5.53 -10.08
C ALA A 41 -8.42 6.28 -10.31
N GLY A 42 -7.74 6.08 -11.44
CA GLY A 42 -6.48 6.77 -11.72
C GLY A 42 -5.38 6.41 -10.73
N PHE A 43 -5.38 5.18 -10.20
CA PHE A 43 -4.36 4.73 -9.26
C PHE A 43 -2.96 4.97 -9.83
N SER A 44 -2.10 5.52 -8.99
CA SER A 44 -0.77 6.04 -9.37
C SER A 44 0.37 5.26 -8.73
N ILE A 45 0.05 4.25 -7.93
CA ILE A 45 1.00 3.36 -7.26
C ILE A 45 0.55 1.92 -7.48
N LEU A 46 1.50 1.04 -7.78
CA LEU A 46 1.29 -0.42 -7.76
C LEU A 46 2.32 -1.05 -6.79
N ARG A 47 1.82 -1.78 -5.79
CA ARG A 47 2.65 -2.61 -4.89
C ARG A 47 2.87 -3.97 -5.53
N ILE A 48 4.11 -4.44 -5.49
CA ILE A 48 4.57 -5.72 -6.02
C ILE A 48 5.03 -6.57 -4.84
N GLY A 49 4.54 -7.80 -4.77
CA GLY A 49 5.02 -8.79 -3.82
C GLY A 49 6.17 -9.60 -4.36
N LEU A 50 7.29 -9.60 -3.64
CA LEU A 50 8.43 -10.46 -3.92
C LEU A 50 8.25 -11.75 -3.12
N GLY A 51 7.96 -12.83 -3.84
CA GLY A 51 7.79 -14.16 -3.25
C GLY A 51 9.09 -14.80 -2.77
N SER A 52 8.92 -15.92 -2.07
CA SER A 52 9.99 -16.82 -1.62
C SER A 52 9.65 -18.30 -1.85
N SER A 53 8.46 -18.58 -2.40
CA SER A 53 7.96 -19.93 -2.66
C SER A 53 8.49 -20.47 -4.00
N PRO A 54 8.54 -21.80 -4.19
CA PRO A 54 8.97 -22.40 -5.46
C PRO A 54 7.88 -22.43 -6.54
N ASP A 55 6.63 -22.10 -6.20
CA ASP A 55 5.48 -22.14 -7.09
C ASP A 55 4.49 -20.99 -6.84
N SER A 56 3.46 -20.91 -7.69
CA SER A 56 2.38 -19.92 -7.64
C SER A 56 1.04 -20.60 -7.35
N ARG A 57 0.96 -21.37 -6.27
CA ARG A 57 -0.26 -22.11 -5.87
C ARG A 57 -0.86 -21.54 -4.59
N GLY A 58 -2.15 -21.20 -4.63
CA GLY A 58 -2.83 -20.63 -3.46
C GLY A 58 -2.20 -19.29 -3.07
N ASP A 59 -1.80 -19.12 -1.82
CA ASP A 59 -1.11 -17.92 -1.32
C ASP A 59 0.42 -18.03 -1.42
N HIS A 60 0.94 -18.77 -2.41
CA HIS A 60 2.38 -18.83 -2.69
C HIS A 60 2.72 -17.84 -3.79
N MET A 61 3.85 -17.15 -3.66
CA MET A 61 4.41 -16.37 -4.77
C MET A 61 5.72 -17.00 -5.18
N ASN A 62 5.79 -17.38 -6.46
CA ASN A 62 6.99 -17.98 -6.98
C ASN A 62 8.13 -16.97 -6.93
N SER A 63 9.31 -17.46 -6.57
CA SER A 63 10.49 -16.65 -6.52
C SER A 63 11.58 -17.21 -7.42
N PRO A 64 12.41 -16.36 -8.01
CA PRO A 64 13.56 -16.81 -8.77
C PRO A 64 14.50 -17.60 -7.86
N GLN A 65 14.66 -18.88 -8.18
CA GLN A 65 15.48 -19.77 -7.37
C GLN A 65 16.95 -19.68 -7.81
N PRO A 66 17.92 -19.72 -6.88
CA PRO A 66 19.31 -19.92 -7.25
C PRO A 66 19.45 -21.29 -7.92
N ASN A 67 19.84 -21.31 -9.21
CA ASN A 67 20.10 -22.56 -9.91
C ASN A 67 21.53 -23.08 -9.63
N ALA A 68 21.86 -24.30 -10.09
CA ALA A 68 23.17 -24.93 -9.91
C ALA A 68 24.35 -24.12 -10.48
N SER A 69 24.08 -23.12 -11.33
CA SER A 69 25.04 -22.16 -11.91
C SER A 69 25.04 -20.79 -11.23
N SER A 70 24.35 -20.63 -10.07
CA SER A 70 24.16 -19.36 -9.36
C SER A 70 23.48 -18.25 -10.17
N VAL A 71 22.77 -18.60 -11.24
CA VAL A 71 22.01 -17.65 -12.05
C VAL A 71 20.60 -17.52 -11.47
N PHE A 72 20.18 -16.28 -11.24
CA PHE A 72 18.82 -15.89 -10.91
C PHE A 72 17.88 -16.27 -12.08
N ALA A 73 17.05 -17.30 -11.91
CA ALA A 73 16.18 -17.80 -12.98
C ALA A 73 14.86 -17.03 -13.02
N TRP A 74 14.80 -15.96 -13.81
CA TRP A 74 13.61 -15.14 -13.99
C TRP A 74 12.61 -15.77 -14.98
N ASP A 75 11.33 -15.79 -14.62
CA ASP A 75 10.27 -16.38 -15.44
C ASP A 75 9.55 -15.36 -16.35
N GLY A 76 9.86 -14.07 -16.20
CA GLY A 76 9.22 -12.98 -16.93
C GLY A 76 7.78 -12.68 -16.53
N LYS A 77 7.25 -13.34 -15.49
CA LYS A 77 5.83 -13.28 -15.09
C LYS A 77 5.62 -12.82 -13.66
N ASP A 78 6.39 -13.36 -12.70
CA ASP A 78 6.23 -13.16 -11.26
C ASP A 78 4.76 -13.24 -10.82
N SER A 79 4.17 -14.41 -11.00
CA SER A 79 2.75 -14.64 -10.68
C SER A 79 1.76 -13.73 -11.44
N GLY A 80 2.15 -13.15 -12.58
CA GLY A 80 1.32 -12.24 -13.38
C GLY A 80 1.52 -10.76 -13.06
N GLN A 81 2.26 -10.44 -12.00
CA GLN A 81 2.52 -9.07 -11.57
C GLN A 81 3.26 -8.25 -12.63
N VAL A 82 4.16 -8.88 -13.40
CA VAL A 82 4.89 -8.21 -14.48
C VAL A 82 3.95 -7.69 -15.56
N TRP A 83 2.90 -8.45 -15.88
CA TRP A 83 1.93 -8.07 -16.91
C TRP A 83 1.12 -6.84 -16.47
N ILE A 84 0.58 -6.86 -15.24
CA ILE A 84 -0.23 -5.73 -14.74
C ILE A 84 0.64 -4.49 -14.52
N ALA A 85 1.90 -4.63 -14.10
CA ALA A 85 2.83 -3.51 -13.99
C ALA A 85 3.09 -2.83 -15.33
N LYS A 86 3.31 -3.62 -16.39
CA LYS A 86 3.46 -3.08 -17.76
C LYS A 86 2.19 -2.39 -18.24
N LYS A 87 1.01 -2.95 -17.94
CA LYS A 87 -0.26 -2.28 -18.21
C LYS A 87 -0.39 -0.96 -17.45
N ALA A 88 -0.07 -0.94 -16.17
CA ALA A 88 -0.05 0.30 -15.38
C ALA A 88 0.84 1.38 -16.02
N GLN A 89 2.03 1.00 -16.53
CA GLN A 89 2.92 1.94 -17.24
C GLN A 89 2.30 2.50 -18.54
N GLU A 90 1.53 1.70 -19.30
CA GLU A 90 0.80 2.18 -20.48
C GLU A 90 -0.21 3.29 -20.11
N TYR A 91 -0.75 3.28 -18.89
CA TYR A 91 -1.63 4.32 -18.34
C TYR A 91 -0.87 5.46 -17.63
N GLY A 92 0.47 5.44 -17.62
CA GLY A 92 1.31 6.48 -17.04
C GLY A 92 1.65 6.29 -15.56
N VAL A 93 1.43 5.10 -14.98
CA VAL A 93 1.91 4.79 -13.63
C VAL A 93 3.43 4.65 -13.63
N MET A 94 4.09 5.43 -12.78
CA MET A 94 5.56 5.49 -12.68
C MET A 94 6.08 5.15 -11.28
N THR A 95 5.19 4.87 -10.33
CA THR A 95 5.55 4.58 -8.94
C THR A 95 5.22 3.13 -8.62
N PHE A 96 6.25 2.32 -8.47
CA PHE A 96 6.14 0.92 -8.08
C PHE A 96 6.91 0.71 -6.78
N ILE A 97 6.33 -0.02 -5.85
CA ILE A 97 7.02 -0.45 -4.64
C ILE A 97 7.09 -1.97 -4.63
N ALA A 98 8.24 -2.52 -4.26
CA ALA A 98 8.42 -3.95 -4.12
C ALA A 98 8.63 -4.26 -2.64
N ASP A 99 8.00 -5.32 -2.13
CA ASP A 99 8.17 -5.74 -0.75
C ASP A 99 8.21 -7.26 -0.68
N ALA A 100 9.13 -7.80 0.11
CA ALA A 100 9.32 -9.24 0.20
C ALA A 100 8.45 -9.85 1.28
N TRP A 101 7.78 -10.97 0.99
CA TRP A 101 6.93 -11.61 2.00
C TRP A 101 7.69 -12.37 3.07
N SER A 102 8.83 -12.96 2.69
CA SER A 102 9.71 -13.73 3.55
C SER A 102 11.04 -13.95 2.85
N ALA A 103 12.06 -14.33 3.61
CA ALA A 103 13.24 -14.96 3.02
C ALA A 103 12.92 -16.41 2.61
N PRO A 104 13.64 -16.96 1.61
CA PRO A 104 13.60 -18.39 1.32
C PRO A 104 13.90 -19.22 2.57
N GLY A 105 13.21 -20.35 2.75
CA GLY A 105 13.27 -21.14 3.99
C GLY A 105 14.67 -21.55 4.43
N TYR A 106 15.58 -21.82 3.49
CA TYR A 106 16.96 -22.18 3.81
C TYR A 106 17.78 -21.05 4.45
N MET A 107 17.30 -19.81 4.40
CA MET A 107 17.91 -18.65 5.06
C MET A 107 17.38 -18.43 6.50
N LYS A 108 16.35 -19.18 6.91
CA LYS A 108 15.60 -18.94 8.14
C LYS A 108 15.86 -19.99 9.21
N THR A 109 15.66 -19.61 10.46
CA THR A 109 15.83 -20.49 11.63
C THR A 109 14.95 -21.75 11.57
N ASN A 110 13.74 -21.64 11.03
CA ASN A 110 12.80 -22.77 10.93
C ASN A 110 12.97 -23.61 9.65
N GLY A 111 13.84 -23.20 8.71
CA GLY A 111 14.05 -23.92 7.45
C GLY A 111 12.86 -23.87 6.47
N ARG A 112 11.84 -23.02 6.70
CA ARG A 112 10.56 -23.03 5.98
C ARG A 112 10.21 -21.67 5.38
N ASP A 113 9.43 -21.70 4.30
CA ASP A 113 8.90 -20.49 3.67
C ASP A 113 7.89 -19.77 4.58
N GLY A 114 6.92 -20.51 5.12
CA GLY A 114 5.98 -20.03 6.14
C GLY A 114 6.38 -20.38 7.58
N ASP A 115 5.38 -20.40 8.45
CA ASP A 115 5.46 -20.71 9.88
C ASP A 115 6.42 -19.78 10.66
N GLY A 116 6.55 -18.51 10.23
CA GLY A 116 7.40 -17.52 10.88
C GLY A 116 8.88 -17.87 10.80
N GLY A 117 9.57 -17.88 11.94
CA GLY A 117 11.03 -17.99 12.00
C GLY A 117 11.74 -16.67 11.71
N TRP A 118 13.04 -16.60 12.00
CA TRP A 118 13.84 -15.39 11.86
C TRP A 118 14.90 -15.59 10.79
N LEU A 119 15.37 -14.50 10.19
CA LEU A 119 16.51 -14.56 9.26
C LEU A 119 17.77 -14.97 10.03
N CYS A 120 18.44 -16.03 9.60
CA CYS A 120 19.67 -16.43 10.27
C CYS A 120 20.75 -15.35 10.14
N GLY A 121 21.33 -14.97 11.28
CA GLY A 121 22.37 -13.95 11.37
C GLY A 121 21.91 -12.55 11.81
N VAL A 122 20.61 -12.26 11.88
CA VAL A 122 20.14 -11.08 12.62
C VAL A 122 20.32 -11.31 14.11
N ARG A 123 20.36 -10.23 14.91
CA ARG A 123 20.48 -10.33 16.37
C ARG A 123 19.31 -11.09 17.01
N GLY A 124 19.50 -11.49 18.27
CA GLY A 124 18.46 -12.18 19.04
C GLY A 124 18.21 -13.58 18.49
N GLU A 125 16.96 -13.85 18.10
CA GLU A 125 16.50 -15.16 17.64
C GLU A 125 17.20 -15.63 16.36
N GLY A 126 17.73 -14.71 15.54
CA GLY A 126 18.52 -15.06 14.35
C GLY A 126 19.90 -15.66 14.66
N GLN A 127 20.33 -15.71 15.93
CA GLN A 127 21.64 -16.25 16.34
C GLN A 127 21.56 -17.67 16.92
N GLY A 128 20.41 -18.33 16.82
CA GLY A 128 20.19 -19.67 17.35
C GLY A 128 21.03 -20.76 16.67
N PRO A 129 21.22 -21.92 17.34
CA PRO A 129 22.03 -23.03 16.85
C PRO A 129 21.56 -23.61 15.50
N GLU A 130 20.28 -23.47 15.17
CA GLU A 130 19.67 -23.86 13.90
C GLU A 130 20.28 -23.16 12.69
N CYS A 131 20.85 -21.97 12.86
CA CYS A 131 21.57 -21.24 11.83
C CYS A 131 22.98 -21.78 11.56
N LYS A 132 23.48 -22.70 12.40
CA LYS A 132 24.81 -23.36 12.25
C LYS A 132 25.96 -22.36 12.08
N GLY A 133 25.86 -21.18 12.70
CA GLY A 133 26.84 -20.10 12.59
C GLY A 133 26.86 -19.38 11.24
N VAL A 134 25.90 -19.65 10.35
CA VAL A 134 25.75 -18.96 9.07
C VAL A 134 24.90 -17.70 9.25
N SER A 135 25.35 -16.58 8.68
CA SER A 135 24.56 -15.36 8.55
C SER A 135 24.13 -15.17 7.12
N TRP A 136 22.82 -15.02 6.91
CA TRP A 136 22.18 -14.75 5.63
C TRP A 136 21.82 -13.27 5.44
N VAL A 137 22.13 -12.38 6.39
CA VAL A 137 21.80 -10.93 6.29
C VAL A 137 22.26 -10.31 4.95
N LYS A 138 23.53 -10.50 4.58
CA LYS A 138 24.05 -10.03 3.29
C LYS A 138 23.50 -10.81 2.09
N GLY A 139 23.38 -12.14 2.23
CA GLY A 139 22.89 -12.99 1.14
C GLY A 139 21.43 -12.72 0.79
N TYR A 140 20.59 -12.42 1.78
CA TYR A 140 19.20 -12.05 1.58
C TYR A 140 19.05 -10.66 0.98
N ALA A 141 19.84 -9.68 1.45
CA ALA A 141 19.88 -8.36 0.81
C ALA A 141 20.31 -8.43 -0.66
N GLU A 142 21.32 -9.24 -0.99
CA GLU A 142 21.78 -9.45 -2.38
C GLU A 142 20.71 -10.17 -3.22
N TYR A 143 20.02 -11.14 -2.64
CA TYR A 143 18.89 -11.82 -3.28
C TYR A 143 17.78 -10.83 -3.65
N LEU A 144 17.36 -9.95 -2.73
CA LEU A 144 16.33 -8.95 -3.00
C LEU A 144 16.79 -7.89 -4.01
N ALA A 145 18.04 -7.44 -3.93
CA ALA A 145 18.60 -6.48 -4.89
C ALA A 145 18.67 -7.07 -6.30
N SER A 146 19.09 -8.34 -6.44
CA SER A 146 19.06 -9.06 -7.72
C SER A 146 17.63 -9.23 -8.25
N TYR A 147 16.66 -9.46 -7.37
CA TYR A 147 15.25 -9.54 -7.74
C TYR A 147 14.72 -8.21 -8.30
N VAL A 148 14.95 -7.11 -7.58
CA VAL A 148 14.57 -5.78 -8.08
C VAL A 148 15.31 -5.43 -9.36
N LYS A 149 16.57 -5.85 -9.51
CA LYS A 149 17.35 -5.60 -10.72
C LYS A 149 16.69 -6.20 -11.96
N VAL A 150 16.21 -7.44 -11.92
CA VAL A 150 15.52 -8.01 -13.09
C VAL A 150 14.20 -7.30 -13.40
N TRP A 151 13.48 -6.83 -12.38
CA TRP A 151 12.27 -6.02 -12.57
C TRP A 151 12.59 -4.69 -13.29
N VAL A 152 13.68 -4.02 -12.90
CA VAL A 152 14.11 -2.76 -13.51
C VAL A 152 14.72 -2.98 -14.91
N GLU A 153 15.61 -3.95 -15.06
CA GLU A 153 16.39 -4.15 -16.28
C GLU A 153 15.66 -4.98 -17.34
N GLU A 154 14.97 -6.05 -16.97
CA GLU A 154 14.30 -6.95 -17.92
C GLU A 154 12.83 -6.59 -18.11
N ALA A 155 12.09 -6.35 -17.03
CA ALA A 155 10.68 -5.97 -17.12
C ALA A 155 10.47 -4.49 -17.45
N LYS A 156 11.50 -3.64 -17.29
CA LYS A 156 11.46 -2.18 -17.50
C LYS A 156 10.48 -1.45 -16.57
N VAL A 157 10.27 -1.99 -15.37
CA VAL A 157 9.41 -1.43 -14.33
C VAL A 157 10.26 -0.67 -13.31
N PRO A 158 10.08 0.65 -13.13
CA PRO A 158 10.91 1.45 -12.24
C PRO A 158 10.49 1.27 -10.77
N ILE A 159 11.12 0.33 -10.07
CA ILE A 159 10.92 0.16 -8.62
C ILE A 159 11.49 1.37 -7.87
N ARG A 160 10.66 2.01 -7.04
CA ARG A 160 11.00 3.19 -6.24
C ARG A 160 11.48 2.83 -4.85
N TYR A 161 10.75 1.93 -4.18
CA TYR A 161 11.06 1.47 -2.84
C TYR A 161 11.13 -0.05 -2.80
N LEU A 162 12.02 -0.56 -1.95
CA LEU A 162 12.18 -1.98 -1.66
C LEU A 162 12.08 -2.20 -0.14
N GLY A 163 11.07 -2.95 0.28
CA GLY A 163 10.96 -3.50 1.62
C GLY A 163 11.52 -4.92 1.70
N PHE A 164 12.10 -5.28 2.85
CA PHE A 164 12.73 -6.58 3.03
C PHE A 164 11.79 -7.63 3.64
N LEU A 165 10.65 -7.20 4.16
CA LEU A 165 9.74 -8.06 4.92
C LEU A 165 8.36 -7.41 5.11
N ASN A 166 7.34 -8.06 4.56
CA ASN A 166 5.93 -7.84 4.83
C ASN A 166 5.55 -8.38 6.21
N GLU A 167 4.78 -7.61 7.00
CA GLU A 167 4.13 -8.03 8.25
C GLU A 167 5.03 -8.84 9.19
N PRO A 168 6.11 -8.23 9.74
CA PRO A 168 7.13 -8.93 10.52
C PRO A 168 6.62 -9.48 11.86
N ASN A 169 5.36 -9.19 12.20
CA ASN A 169 4.68 -9.64 13.41
C ASN A 169 3.55 -10.67 13.10
N LEU A 170 3.56 -11.28 11.90
CA LEU A 170 2.60 -12.29 11.46
C LEU A 170 3.23 -13.69 11.34
N VAL A 171 2.46 -14.73 11.69
CA VAL A 171 2.78 -16.14 11.41
C VAL A 171 1.59 -16.78 10.69
N LYS A 172 1.85 -17.35 9.50
CA LYS A 172 0.88 -18.10 8.69
C LYS A 172 1.57 -19.30 8.03
N ASN A 173 0.77 -20.18 7.43
CA ASN A 173 1.25 -21.35 6.69
C ASN A 173 1.80 -21.00 5.29
N TYR A 174 1.56 -19.78 4.80
CA TYR A 174 2.24 -19.21 3.64
C TYR A 174 3.45 -18.35 4.05
N ALA A 175 4.18 -17.82 3.06
CA ALA A 175 5.39 -17.01 3.24
C ALA A 175 5.23 -15.94 4.34
N THR A 176 5.96 -16.12 5.44
CA THR A 176 6.02 -15.19 6.58
C THR A 176 7.38 -15.32 7.26
N MET A 177 7.93 -14.22 7.75
CA MET A 177 9.16 -14.18 8.55
C MET A 177 8.98 -13.17 9.68
N LEU A 178 9.51 -13.48 10.85
CA LEU A 178 9.45 -12.60 12.02
C LEU A 178 10.62 -11.62 12.01
N SER A 179 10.36 -10.38 12.44
CA SER A 179 11.39 -9.38 12.72
C SER A 179 10.91 -8.38 13.77
N ASP A 180 11.80 -7.94 14.65
CA ASP A 180 11.62 -6.69 15.40
C ASP A 180 12.33 -5.52 14.68
N GLY A 181 12.23 -4.30 15.23
CA GLY A 181 12.88 -3.12 14.66
C GLY A 181 14.40 -3.15 14.80
N TYR A 182 14.95 -3.85 15.78
CA TYR A 182 16.40 -4.01 15.92
C TYR A 182 16.98 -4.97 14.87
N GLN A 183 16.25 -6.00 14.51
CA GLN A 183 16.57 -6.94 13.43
C GLN A 183 16.40 -6.28 12.07
N ALA A 184 15.37 -5.42 11.90
CA ALA A 184 15.26 -4.55 10.73
C ALA A 184 16.47 -3.62 10.61
N ALA A 185 16.98 -3.08 11.71
CA ALA A 185 18.21 -2.28 11.73
C ALA A 185 19.44 -3.05 11.25
N ASP A 186 19.55 -4.36 11.51
CA ASP A 186 20.64 -5.20 11.01
C ASP A 186 20.61 -5.34 9.46
N MET A 187 19.42 -5.25 8.86
CA MET A 187 19.25 -5.32 7.40
C MET A 187 19.65 -4.03 6.68
N MET A 188 19.51 -2.85 7.30
CA MET A 188 19.68 -1.56 6.61
C MET A 188 21.03 -1.41 5.89
N PRO A 189 22.19 -1.69 6.53
CA PRO A 189 23.48 -1.57 5.84
C PRO A 189 23.62 -2.57 4.69
N ALA A 190 23.15 -3.81 4.88
CA ALA A 190 23.23 -4.87 3.88
C ALA A 190 22.36 -4.56 2.66
N MET A 191 21.13 -4.06 2.87
CA MET A 191 20.24 -3.61 1.79
C MET A 191 20.88 -2.49 0.98
N ARG A 192 21.48 -1.50 1.64
CA ARG A 192 22.13 -0.38 0.93
C ARG A 192 23.36 -0.84 0.15
N GLU A 193 24.18 -1.71 0.72
CA GLU A 193 25.35 -2.33 0.08
C GLU A 193 24.93 -3.09 -1.18
N ALA A 194 23.94 -3.99 -1.06
CA ALA A 194 23.44 -4.83 -2.15
C ALA A 194 22.80 -4.01 -3.29
N LEU A 195 21.97 -3.01 -2.96
CA LEU A 195 21.38 -2.13 -3.97
C LEU A 195 22.44 -1.33 -4.72
N ASN A 196 23.48 -0.82 -4.03
CA ASN A 196 24.57 -0.10 -4.70
C ASN A 196 25.40 -1.03 -5.61
N ALA A 197 25.70 -2.25 -5.14
CA ALA A 197 26.43 -3.24 -5.94
C ALA A 197 25.68 -3.62 -7.23
N ASN A 198 24.35 -3.48 -7.23
CA ASN A 198 23.48 -3.78 -8.36
C ASN A 198 23.10 -2.55 -9.21
N GLY A 199 23.68 -1.36 -8.97
CA GLY A 199 23.36 -0.14 -9.73
C GLY A 199 21.95 0.41 -9.45
N LEU A 200 21.42 0.13 -8.26
CA LEU A 200 20.09 0.51 -7.78
C LEU A 200 20.19 1.59 -6.70
N GLU A 201 21.11 2.56 -6.84
CA GLU A 201 21.35 3.62 -5.86
C GLU A 201 20.11 4.51 -5.63
N LYS A 202 19.23 4.58 -6.63
CA LYS A 202 17.97 5.36 -6.58
C LYS A 202 16.81 4.63 -5.91
N VAL A 203 16.92 3.31 -5.70
CA VAL A 203 15.90 2.55 -4.98
C VAL A 203 16.08 2.83 -3.48
N GLY A 204 15.02 3.35 -2.86
CA GLY A 204 14.99 3.59 -1.43
C GLY A 204 14.61 2.33 -0.65
N VAL A 205 15.10 2.20 0.59
CA VAL A 205 14.68 1.10 1.46
C VAL A 205 13.42 1.53 2.22
N SER A 206 12.37 0.73 2.20
CA SER A 206 11.16 0.93 3.01
C SER A 206 11.11 -0.06 4.18
N CYS A 207 10.52 0.38 5.29
CA CYS A 207 10.34 -0.43 6.49
C CYS A 207 9.23 0.17 7.36
N CYS A 208 8.45 -0.56 8.14
CA CYS A 208 8.70 -1.96 8.51
C CYS A 208 7.47 -2.85 8.34
N GLU A 209 6.44 -2.38 7.63
CA GLU A 209 5.25 -3.17 7.30
C GLU A 209 4.54 -3.74 8.54
N GLY A 210 4.61 -3.07 9.70
CA GLY A 210 3.89 -3.51 10.90
C GLY A 210 2.38 -3.57 10.65
N GLN A 211 1.70 -4.64 11.11
CA GLN A 211 0.28 -4.93 10.80
C GLN A 211 -0.73 -3.85 11.26
N GLY A 212 -0.31 -2.91 12.09
CA GLY A 212 -1.10 -1.73 12.42
C GLY A 212 -0.30 -0.67 13.15
N TRP A 213 -0.97 0.42 13.51
CA TRP A 213 -0.32 1.68 13.87
C TRP A 213 0.59 1.56 15.10
N SER A 214 0.13 0.96 16.19
CA SER A 214 0.95 0.79 17.40
C SER A 214 2.12 -0.18 17.20
N MET A 215 1.93 -1.21 16.39
CA MET A 215 2.99 -2.18 16.06
C MET A 215 4.09 -1.51 15.23
N GLN A 216 3.74 -0.73 14.22
CA GLN A 216 4.73 0.02 13.44
C GLN A 216 5.44 1.08 14.28
N ARG A 217 4.72 1.75 15.20
CA ARG A 217 5.33 2.71 16.13
C ARG A 217 6.44 2.06 16.96
N GLN A 218 6.20 0.83 17.43
CA GLN A 218 7.20 0.07 18.17
C GLN A 218 8.41 -0.26 17.29
N LEU A 219 8.21 -0.83 16.09
CA LEU A 219 9.30 -1.18 15.17
C LEU A 219 10.16 0.05 14.82
N LEU A 220 9.52 1.19 14.55
CA LEU A 220 10.22 2.44 14.26
C LEU A 220 11.02 2.94 15.48
N ALA A 221 10.45 2.89 16.68
CA ALA A 221 11.13 3.32 17.90
C ALA A 221 12.39 2.47 18.19
N GLU A 222 12.31 1.16 17.99
CA GLU A 222 13.45 0.24 18.15
C GLU A 222 14.56 0.54 17.12
N MET A 223 14.20 0.83 15.86
CA MET A 223 15.18 1.30 14.86
C MET A 223 15.82 2.64 15.24
N GLN A 224 15.03 3.56 15.79
CA GLN A 224 15.49 4.89 16.22
C GLN A 224 16.46 4.79 17.39
N GLU A 225 16.21 3.89 18.34
CA GLU A 225 17.07 3.67 19.51
C GLU A 225 18.52 3.32 19.10
N VAL A 226 18.67 2.56 18.01
CA VAL A 226 19.99 2.20 17.45
C VAL A 226 20.44 3.08 16.29
N GLY A 227 19.74 4.18 16.02
CA GLY A 227 20.09 5.17 14.99
C GLY A 227 20.02 4.66 13.55
N ALA A 228 19.20 3.64 13.29
CA ALA A 228 19.07 2.98 11.99
C ALA A 228 18.00 3.61 11.07
N GLU A 229 17.11 4.47 11.60
CA GLU A 229 16.07 5.15 10.82
C GLU A 229 16.65 5.89 9.59
N LYS A 230 17.84 6.49 9.72
CA LYS A 230 18.54 7.19 8.62
C LYS A 230 18.81 6.34 7.37
N GLY A 231 18.72 5.01 7.49
CA GLY A 231 18.85 4.07 6.37
C GLY A 231 17.58 3.96 5.54
N LEU A 232 16.45 4.47 6.04
CA LEU A 232 15.15 4.43 5.37
C LEU A 232 14.99 5.57 4.38
N ALA A 233 14.23 5.28 3.33
CA ALA A 233 13.70 6.29 2.42
C ALA A 233 12.21 6.57 2.68
N MET A 234 11.49 5.61 3.24
CA MET A 234 10.05 5.67 3.51
C MET A 234 9.70 4.74 4.69
N VAL A 235 8.79 5.19 5.56
CA VAL A 235 8.22 4.36 6.63
C VAL A 235 6.92 3.73 6.15
N SER A 236 6.84 2.41 6.11
CA SER A 236 5.67 1.64 5.67
C SER A 236 4.92 1.01 6.84
N THR A 237 3.60 0.88 6.71
CA THR A 237 2.71 0.35 7.76
C THR A 237 1.41 -0.16 7.16
N HIS A 238 0.71 -1.03 7.90
CA HIS A 238 -0.68 -1.40 7.64
C HIS A 238 -1.59 -0.79 8.73
N THR A 239 -2.90 -1.10 8.73
CA THR A 239 -3.85 -0.53 9.72
C THR A 239 -4.90 -1.52 10.24
N TYR A 240 -4.55 -2.80 10.44
CA TYR A 240 -5.52 -3.85 10.84
C TYR A 240 -5.43 -4.31 12.28
N LYS A 241 -4.24 -4.26 12.89
CA LYS A 241 -3.96 -4.93 14.18
C LYS A 241 -3.21 -4.06 15.17
N GLY A 242 -3.20 -4.51 16.42
CA GLY A 242 -2.63 -3.77 17.53
C GLY A 242 -3.65 -2.84 18.16
N ASP A 243 -3.22 -2.14 19.20
CA ASP A 243 -4.05 -1.21 19.95
C ASP A 243 -3.29 0.13 20.12
N PRO A 244 -3.69 1.22 19.42
CA PRO A 244 -4.71 1.24 18.37
C PRO A 244 -4.18 0.60 17.05
N PRO A 245 -5.07 0.00 16.24
CA PRO A 245 -4.70 -0.52 14.92
C PRO A 245 -4.64 0.57 13.85
N LYS A 246 -5.38 1.67 14.06
CA LYS A 246 -5.51 2.82 13.17
C LYS A 246 -4.72 4.03 13.71
N PRO A 247 -4.49 5.07 12.88
CA PRO A 247 -3.77 6.27 13.30
C PRO A 247 -4.41 6.99 14.49
N ASP A 248 -3.62 7.22 15.54
CA ASP A 248 -3.93 8.09 16.69
C ASP A 248 -3.06 9.37 16.71
N GLY A 249 -2.23 9.55 15.68
CA GLY A 249 -1.32 10.67 15.48
C GLY A 249 -0.15 10.26 14.57
N PRO A 250 0.61 11.21 14.01
CA PRO A 250 1.70 10.91 13.09
C PRO A 250 2.82 10.13 13.79
N PHE A 251 3.55 9.31 13.02
CA PHE A 251 4.82 8.77 13.51
C PHE A 251 5.84 9.90 13.68
N ASN A 252 6.72 9.77 14.67
CA ASN A 252 7.81 10.71 14.91
C ASN A 252 8.97 10.44 13.95
N THR A 253 8.79 10.79 12.67
CA THR A 253 9.79 10.59 11.60
C THR A 253 9.80 11.78 10.64
N SER A 254 10.94 11.98 9.97
CA SER A 254 11.06 12.94 8.86
C SER A 254 10.84 12.30 7.49
N HIS A 255 10.77 10.96 7.43
CA HIS A 255 10.51 10.22 6.21
C HIS A 255 9.02 10.27 5.84
N PRO A 256 8.66 10.17 4.55
CA PRO A 256 7.26 9.95 4.18
C PRO A 256 6.76 8.64 4.81
N VAL A 257 5.54 8.68 5.31
CA VAL A 257 4.85 7.51 5.86
C VAL A 257 3.83 7.03 4.85
N TRP A 258 3.85 5.75 4.49
CA TRP A 258 2.89 5.14 3.57
C TRP A 258 2.11 4.05 4.29
N VAL A 259 0.78 4.06 4.09
CA VAL A 259 -0.02 2.86 4.33
C VAL A 259 0.14 1.98 3.08
N THR A 260 0.94 0.93 3.20
CA THR A 260 1.32 0.04 2.09
C THR A 260 0.36 -1.12 1.88
N GLU A 261 -0.56 -1.32 2.83
CA GLU A 261 -1.64 -2.27 2.72
C GLU A 261 -2.83 -1.86 3.59
N ILE A 262 -4.02 -1.82 2.98
CA ILE A 262 -5.28 -1.92 3.69
C ILE A 262 -6.24 -2.97 3.07
N SER A 263 -6.63 -3.97 3.84
CA SER A 263 -7.60 -5.02 3.61
C SER A 263 -8.63 -4.99 4.75
N PRO A 264 -9.91 -5.18 4.44
CA PRO A 264 -10.85 -5.71 5.42
C PRO A 264 -10.40 -7.11 5.88
N ILE A 265 -10.79 -7.59 7.06
CA ILE A 265 -10.21 -8.79 7.67
C ILE A 265 -10.41 -10.02 6.76
N MET A 266 -9.31 -10.72 6.52
CA MET A 266 -9.12 -11.87 5.61
C MET A 266 -10.07 -13.07 5.86
N ASP A 267 -10.71 -13.17 7.02
CA ASP A 267 -11.57 -14.33 7.36
C ASP A 267 -12.78 -14.45 6.43
N ARG A 268 -13.13 -13.36 5.73
CA ARG A 268 -14.06 -13.37 4.61
C ARG A 268 -13.65 -12.29 3.61
N LEU A 269 -12.86 -12.65 2.59
CA LEU A 269 -12.91 -12.01 1.25
C LEU A 269 -14.29 -12.20 0.58
N ARG A 270 -15.36 -12.08 1.37
CA ARG A 270 -16.69 -11.77 0.87
C ARG A 270 -16.65 -10.27 0.68
N PHE A 271 -16.13 -9.85 -0.47
CA PHE A 271 -16.45 -8.54 -1.04
C PHE A 271 -17.97 -8.43 -0.94
N ASN A 272 -18.47 -7.75 0.09
CA ASN A 272 -19.89 -7.55 0.29
C ASN A 272 -20.26 -6.56 -0.81
N ALA A 273 -20.63 -7.11 -1.97
CA ALA A 273 -20.37 -6.47 -3.26
C ALA A 273 -21.10 -5.13 -3.46
N ASP A 274 -22.06 -4.79 -2.60
CA ASP A 274 -22.99 -3.69 -2.88
C ASP A 274 -23.33 -2.81 -1.65
N VAL A 275 -22.56 -2.86 -0.55
CA VAL A 275 -22.88 -2.05 0.64
C VAL A 275 -22.01 -0.81 0.72
N TRP A 276 -22.57 0.35 0.36
CA TRP A 276 -21.94 1.64 0.57
C TRP A 276 -21.83 1.99 2.06
N TYR A 277 -22.93 1.83 2.80
CA TYR A 277 -23.00 1.97 4.26
C TYR A 277 -24.08 1.06 4.84
N ARG A 278 -23.83 0.53 6.05
CA ARG A 278 -24.87 -0.10 6.90
C ARG A 278 -24.65 0.24 8.36
N ASN A 279 -23.45 0.00 8.88
CA ASN A 279 -23.12 0.21 10.29
C ASN A 279 -21.60 0.25 10.51
N HIS A 280 -20.86 0.89 9.60
CA HIS A 280 -19.40 0.95 9.63
C HIS A 280 -18.74 -0.43 9.70
N THR A 281 -19.32 -1.41 9.01
CA THR A 281 -18.68 -2.72 8.89
C THR A 281 -17.57 -2.72 7.86
N GLU A 282 -16.68 -3.69 8.00
CA GLU A 282 -15.61 -3.92 7.04
C GLU A 282 -16.15 -4.16 5.63
N ASN A 283 -15.36 -3.76 4.63
CA ASN A 283 -15.74 -3.74 3.20
C ASN A 283 -16.79 -2.69 2.80
N GLU A 284 -17.30 -1.85 3.71
CA GLU A 284 -18.18 -0.74 3.32
C GLU A 284 -17.42 0.39 2.64
N GLY A 285 -18.05 1.01 1.65
CA GLY A 285 -17.50 2.15 0.91
C GLY A 285 -17.22 3.35 1.83
N LEU A 286 -18.17 3.69 2.70
CA LEU A 286 -18.04 4.80 3.65
C LEU A 286 -16.92 4.55 4.66
N LEU A 287 -16.81 3.35 5.24
CA LEU A 287 -15.73 3.04 6.18
C LEU A 287 -14.35 3.17 5.51
N ASN A 288 -14.21 2.72 4.26
CA ASN A 288 -12.96 2.91 3.52
C ASN A 288 -12.66 4.39 3.26
N ALA A 289 -13.66 5.22 2.94
CA ALA A 289 -13.47 6.67 2.81
C ALA A 289 -12.97 7.30 4.12
N ILE A 290 -13.56 6.91 5.26
CA ILE A 290 -13.15 7.37 6.59
C ILE A 290 -11.72 6.92 6.91
N ASN A 291 -11.35 5.67 6.61
CA ASN A 291 -10.00 5.18 6.82
C ASN A 291 -8.96 5.94 5.98
N ILE A 292 -9.28 6.27 4.73
CA ILE A 292 -8.42 7.12 3.88
C ILE A 292 -8.29 8.52 4.51
N HIS A 293 -9.41 9.11 4.93
CA HIS A 293 -9.40 10.41 5.62
C HIS A 293 -8.48 10.38 6.84
N GLU A 294 -8.68 9.44 7.76
CA GLU A 294 -7.93 9.30 9.01
C GLU A 294 -6.43 9.07 8.76
N ALA A 295 -6.06 8.25 7.78
CA ALA A 295 -4.67 8.07 7.37
C ALA A 295 -4.03 9.42 6.96
N LEU A 296 -4.74 10.23 6.16
CA LEU A 296 -4.22 11.49 5.65
C LEU A 296 -4.22 12.62 6.70
N THR A 297 -5.24 12.72 7.55
CA THR A 297 -5.42 13.83 8.50
C THR A 297 -4.79 13.55 9.86
N THR A 298 -5.03 12.37 10.42
CA THR A 298 -4.49 11.94 11.73
C THR A 298 -3.10 11.33 11.59
N GLY A 299 -2.92 10.42 10.63
CA GLY A 299 -1.65 9.72 10.42
C GLY A 299 -0.59 10.53 9.67
N ASN A 300 -0.98 11.64 9.02
CA ASN A 300 -0.11 12.44 8.15
C ASN A 300 0.55 11.60 7.02
N VAL A 301 -0.16 10.58 6.55
CA VAL A 301 0.30 9.62 5.55
C VAL A 301 0.41 10.27 4.17
N SER A 302 1.44 9.90 3.40
CA SER A 302 1.73 10.42 2.06
C SER A 302 1.22 9.51 0.93
N ALA A 303 1.03 8.21 1.18
CA ALA A 303 0.37 7.32 0.23
C ALA A 303 -0.49 6.26 0.89
N TYR A 304 -1.52 5.81 0.18
CA TYR A 304 -2.47 4.82 0.68
C TYR A 304 -2.72 3.74 -0.37
N ILE A 305 -2.42 2.49 -0.02
CA ILE A 305 -2.51 1.34 -0.91
C ILE A 305 -3.60 0.39 -0.39
N TYR A 306 -4.68 0.26 -1.13
CA TYR A 306 -5.70 -0.75 -0.86
C TYR A 306 -5.17 -2.13 -1.24
N TRP A 307 -5.54 -3.19 -0.55
CA TRP A 307 -4.84 -4.46 -0.67
C TRP A 307 -4.90 -5.03 -2.10
N ILE A 308 -6.08 -5.48 -2.53
CA ILE A 308 -6.27 -6.12 -3.84
C ILE A 308 -7.13 -5.20 -4.71
N GLY A 309 -6.66 -4.90 -5.92
CA GLY A 309 -7.40 -4.07 -6.89
C GLY A 309 -8.54 -4.81 -7.57
N ALA A 310 -8.31 -6.08 -7.93
CA ALA A 310 -9.31 -6.99 -8.46
C ALA A 310 -9.04 -8.42 -7.99
N ASP A 311 -10.10 -9.17 -7.66
CA ASP A 311 -9.99 -10.57 -7.25
C ASP A 311 -11.09 -11.42 -7.88
N GLU A 312 -10.84 -12.73 -7.98
CA GLU A 312 -11.84 -13.71 -8.33
C GLU A 312 -12.73 -14.01 -7.12
N THR A 313 -14.05 -13.83 -7.25
CA THR A 313 -14.98 -14.36 -6.25
C THR A 313 -15.30 -15.82 -6.57
N PRO A 314 -15.40 -16.72 -5.57
CA PRO A 314 -15.86 -18.08 -5.82
C PRO A 314 -17.22 -18.05 -6.52
N THR A 315 -17.31 -18.69 -7.68
CA THR A 315 -18.56 -18.82 -8.42
C THR A 315 -19.50 -19.72 -7.63
N PRO A 316 -20.70 -19.26 -7.21
CA PRO A 316 -21.71 -20.18 -6.70
C PRO A 316 -22.09 -21.16 -7.83
N THR A 317 -22.19 -22.44 -7.51
CA THR A 317 -22.49 -23.51 -8.48
C THR A 317 -23.90 -23.44 -9.05
N GLU A 318 -24.78 -22.60 -8.50
CA GLU A 318 -26.16 -22.42 -8.95
C GLU A 318 -26.59 -20.94 -8.89
N GLY A 319 -27.27 -20.48 -9.94
CA GLY A 319 -27.80 -19.12 -10.03
C GLY A 319 -27.80 -18.57 -11.46
N PRO A 320 -28.44 -17.40 -11.69
CA PRO A 320 -28.36 -16.71 -12.97
C PRO A 320 -26.91 -16.36 -13.32
N ALA A 321 -26.62 -16.23 -14.62
CA ALA A 321 -25.32 -15.78 -15.09
C ALA A 321 -24.95 -14.45 -14.41
N LYS A 322 -23.81 -14.42 -13.72
CA LYS A 322 -23.27 -13.20 -13.12
C LYS A 322 -22.62 -12.32 -14.20
N PRO A 323 -22.53 -10.99 -13.99
CA PRO A 323 -21.68 -10.15 -14.82
C PRO A 323 -20.22 -10.64 -14.76
N LEU A 324 -19.43 -10.32 -15.78
CA LEU A 324 -18.02 -10.72 -15.87
C LEU A 324 -17.18 -10.14 -14.72
N TYR A 325 -17.58 -9.00 -14.18
CA TYR A 325 -17.01 -8.38 -13.00
C TYR A 325 -18.06 -7.53 -12.27
N THR A 326 -17.78 -7.18 -11.01
CA THR A 326 -18.57 -6.25 -10.19
C THR A 326 -17.62 -5.23 -9.57
N ILE A 327 -18.07 -4.00 -9.42
CA ILE A 327 -17.27 -2.92 -8.83
C ILE A 327 -17.67 -2.75 -7.38
N SER A 328 -16.73 -2.85 -6.45
CA SER A 328 -17.01 -2.71 -5.03
C SER A 328 -17.27 -1.25 -4.62
N PRO A 329 -18.04 -1.00 -3.55
CA PRO A 329 -18.12 0.31 -2.90
C PRO A 329 -16.76 0.87 -2.46
N THR A 330 -15.81 0.00 -2.09
CA THR A 330 -14.45 0.39 -1.70
C THR A 330 -13.62 0.93 -2.88
N TYR A 331 -13.89 0.46 -4.10
CA TYR A 331 -13.33 1.07 -5.30
C TYR A 331 -13.81 2.50 -5.46
N TRP A 332 -15.12 2.76 -5.32
CA TRP A 332 -15.67 4.10 -5.47
C TRP A 332 -15.12 5.06 -4.43
N SER A 333 -15.08 4.66 -3.15
CA SER A 333 -14.48 5.51 -2.12
C SER A 333 -12.99 5.75 -2.35
N SER A 334 -12.23 4.77 -2.87
CA SER A 334 -10.83 5.00 -3.24
C SER A 334 -10.70 5.97 -4.44
N ALA A 335 -11.55 5.81 -5.45
CA ALA A 335 -11.59 6.65 -6.65
C ALA A 335 -11.92 8.12 -6.34
N HIS A 336 -12.75 8.39 -5.32
CA HIS A 336 -13.03 9.74 -4.83
C HIS A 336 -11.77 10.48 -4.37
N TYR A 337 -10.72 9.77 -3.97
CA TYR A 337 -9.43 10.37 -3.64
C TYR A 337 -8.46 10.29 -4.83
N SER A 338 -8.18 9.08 -5.32
CA SER A 338 -7.08 8.82 -6.24
C SER A 338 -7.23 9.46 -7.63
N ARG A 339 -8.48 9.65 -8.07
CA ARG A 339 -8.77 10.29 -9.36
C ARG A 339 -8.39 11.77 -9.34
N PHE A 340 -8.66 12.44 -8.22
CA PHE A 340 -8.61 13.90 -8.13
C PHE A 340 -7.36 14.41 -7.42
N ILE A 341 -6.80 13.65 -6.48
CA ILE A 341 -5.58 14.00 -5.76
C ILE A 341 -4.41 13.32 -6.46
N ARG A 342 -3.67 14.11 -7.25
CA ARG A 342 -2.57 13.58 -8.08
C ARG A 342 -1.24 13.61 -7.33
N PRO A 343 -0.27 12.74 -7.69
CA PRO A 343 1.05 12.75 -7.09
C PRO A 343 1.67 14.16 -7.09
N GLY A 344 2.22 14.56 -5.94
CA GLY A 344 2.73 15.92 -5.69
C GLY A 344 1.69 16.89 -5.12
N ALA A 345 0.45 16.47 -4.88
CA ALA A 345 -0.55 17.32 -4.23
C ALA A 345 -0.12 17.68 -2.80
N LEU A 346 -0.36 18.92 -2.39
CA LEU A 346 -0.07 19.41 -1.05
C LEU A 346 -1.36 19.43 -0.23
N ARG A 347 -1.42 18.68 0.88
CA ARG A 347 -2.55 18.74 1.80
C ARG A 347 -2.52 20.06 2.59
N PHE A 348 -3.66 20.72 2.72
CA PHE A 348 -3.85 21.92 3.54
C PHE A 348 -5.04 21.73 4.50
N GLU A 349 -5.04 22.46 5.62
CA GLU A 349 -6.15 22.44 6.57
C GLU A 349 -7.41 23.09 5.99
N VAL A 350 -8.56 22.45 6.22
CA VAL A 350 -9.88 23.01 5.91
C VAL A 350 -10.52 23.41 7.23
N GLU A 351 -10.64 24.71 7.46
CA GLU A 351 -11.28 25.25 8.67
C GLU A 351 -12.79 25.01 8.59
N GLN A 352 -13.34 24.27 9.56
CA GLN A 352 -14.79 24.15 9.72
C GLN A 352 -15.32 25.41 10.41
N GLY A 353 -16.45 25.95 9.93
CA GLY A 353 -17.09 27.12 10.52
C GLY A 353 -17.59 26.85 11.95
N TYR A 354 -17.91 27.93 12.67
CA TYR A 354 -18.22 28.04 14.11
C TYR A 354 -19.23 27.06 14.76
N PHE A 355 -19.79 26.09 14.04
CA PHE A 355 -20.83 25.17 14.53
C PHE A 355 -20.40 23.71 14.66
N LEU A 356 -19.17 23.35 14.28
CA LEU A 356 -18.63 22.01 14.48
C LEU A 356 -17.27 22.14 15.19
N GLU A 357 -17.11 21.48 16.35
CA GLU A 357 -15.79 21.28 16.95
C GLU A 357 -14.88 20.55 15.94
N GLU A 358 -13.58 20.79 16.04
CA GLU A 358 -12.46 20.25 15.23
C GLU A 358 -12.77 19.08 14.27
N ASN A 359 -12.14 19.09 13.09
CA ASN A 359 -12.21 18.06 12.05
C ASN A 359 -11.64 16.69 12.54
N ARG A 360 -12.34 16.07 13.49
CA ARG A 360 -12.08 14.79 14.14
C ARG A 360 -12.87 13.70 13.44
N VAL A 361 -12.38 12.47 13.50
CA VAL A 361 -13.00 11.30 12.84
C VAL A 361 -14.44 11.05 13.31
N ASP A 362 -14.77 11.39 14.55
CA ASP A 362 -16.12 11.25 15.12
C ASP A 362 -17.06 12.42 14.76
N SER A 363 -16.58 13.41 13.99
CA SER A 363 -17.41 14.49 13.49
C SER A 363 -18.42 13.96 12.46
N PRO A 364 -19.67 14.45 12.45
CA PRO A 364 -20.62 14.13 11.38
C PRO A 364 -20.14 14.66 10.01
N LEU A 365 -19.18 15.58 9.97
CA LEU A 365 -18.62 16.12 8.74
C LEU A 365 -17.09 16.04 8.77
N LEU A 366 -16.51 15.28 7.84
CA LEU A 366 -15.07 15.17 7.64
C LEU A 366 -14.66 15.91 6.37
N LEU A 367 -13.65 16.77 6.47
CA LEU A 367 -13.14 17.57 5.35
C LEU A 367 -11.65 17.34 5.12
N THR A 368 -11.18 17.27 3.88
CA THR A 368 -9.74 17.31 3.60
C THR A 368 -9.45 18.05 2.32
N GLY A 369 -8.52 19.02 2.38
CA GLY A 369 -8.18 19.89 1.26
C GLY A 369 -6.81 19.58 0.66
N PHE A 370 -6.73 19.64 -0.66
CA PHE A 370 -5.51 19.39 -1.43
C PHE A 370 -5.33 20.41 -2.55
N ARG A 371 -4.08 20.82 -2.79
CA ARG A 371 -3.69 21.58 -3.97
C ARG A 371 -2.81 20.70 -4.84
N ASN A 372 -3.28 20.35 -6.03
CA ASN A 372 -2.50 19.59 -7.00
C ASN A 372 -1.34 20.44 -7.58
N PRO A 373 -0.34 19.81 -8.22
CA PRO A 373 0.74 20.51 -8.92
C PRO A 373 0.26 21.47 -10.02
N ASP A 374 -0.88 21.19 -10.66
CA ASP A 374 -1.52 22.06 -11.66
C ASP A 374 -2.29 23.25 -11.04
N ASN A 375 -2.30 23.36 -9.70
CA ASN A 375 -3.01 24.34 -8.88
C ASN A 375 -4.51 24.13 -8.74
N SER A 376 -5.08 23.04 -9.26
CA SER A 376 -6.47 22.67 -8.93
C SER A 376 -6.62 22.43 -7.43
N ILE A 377 -7.76 22.87 -6.88
CA ILE A 377 -8.09 22.72 -5.46
C ILE A 377 -9.17 21.65 -5.32
N ILE A 378 -8.86 20.62 -4.55
CA ILE A 378 -9.75 19.50 -4.26
C ILE A 378 -10.12 19.57 -2.78
N VAL A 379 -11.42 19.47 -2.49
CA VAL A 379 -11.92 19.26 -1.13
C VAL A 379 -12.76 17.99 -1.11
N GLN A 380 -12.30 17.01 -0.33
CA GLN A 380 -13.08 15.82 -0.03
C GLN A 380 -14.01 16.13 1.14
N VAL A 381 -15.28 15.79 0.99
CA VAL A 381 -16.32 15.94 2.00
C VAL A 381 -16.89 14.55 2.30
N ILE A 382 -16.95 14.18 3.57
CA ILE A 382 -17.63 12.97 4.03
C ILE A 382 -18.69 13.39 5.04
N ASN A 383 -19.95 13.09 4.75
CA ASN A 383 -21.01 13.09 5.73
C ASN A 383 -20.99 11.73 6.46
N ASN A 384 -20.45 11.77 7.66
CA ASN A 384 -20.35 10.63 8.57
C ASN A 384 -21.55 10.58 9.56
N GLY A 385 -22.50 11.52 9.44
CA GLY A 385 -23.73 11.55 10.24
C GLY A 385 -24.93 10.96 9.50
N ASP A 386 -25.99 10.63 10.26
CA ASP A 386 -27.24 10.05 9.76
C ASP A 386 -28.22 11.07 9.16
N GLU A 387 -27.86 12.35 9.14
CA GLU A 387 -28.71 13.45 8.69
C GLU A 387 -28.13 14.16 7.47
N GLU A 388 -29.00 14.75 6.64
CA GLU A 388 -28.58 15.56 5.50
C GLU A 388 -27.89 16.85 5.96
N LEU A 389 -26.71 17.14 5.41
CA LEU A 389 -25.92 18.33 5.74
C LEU A 389 -25.79 19.26 4.52
N ALA A 390 -26.22 20.51 4.67
CA ALA A 390 -25.96 21.56 3.69
C ALA A 390 -24.56 22.15 3.94
N VAL A 391 -23.63 21.92 3.01
CA VAL A 391 -22.25 22.40 3.11
C VAL A 391 -22.00 23.51 2.10
N SER A 392 -21.46 24.65 2.57
CA SER A 392 -20.97 25.73 1.72
C SER A 392 -19.46 25.88 1.90
N LEU A 393 -18.71 25.76 0.81
CA LEU A 393 -17.25 25.93 0.81
C LEU A 393 -16.89 27.32 0.32
N HIS A 394 -16.05 28.00 1.09
CA HIS A 394 -15.54 29.32 0.77
C HIS A 394 -14.02 29.30 0.71
N PRO A 395 -13.38 29.74 -0.38
CA PRO A 395 -11.94 29.93 -0.36
C PRO A 395 -11.60 30.99 0.71
N ALA A 396 -10.63 30.68 1.58
CA ALA A 396 -10.22 31.60 2.63
C ALA A 396 -9.72 32.91 2.00
N MET A 397 -10.52 33.97 2.07
CA MET A 397 -10.15 35.30 1.60
C MET A 397 -9.15 35.94 2.59
N ARG A 398 -7.90 35.48 2.59
CA ARG A 398 -6.83 36.18 3.31
C ARG A 398 -6.35 37.38 2.48
N ASN A 399 -7.00 38.52 2.73
CA ASN A 399 -6.61 39.89 2.36
C ASN A 399 -6.61 40.29 0.87
N ARG A 400 -7.53 41.22 0.53
CA ARG A 400 -7.36 42.39 -0.38
C ARG A 400 -6.49 42.28 -1.64
N TRP A 401 -6.37 41.13 -2.27
CA TRP A 401 -5.87 41.04 -3.64
C TRP A 401 -6.98 40.58 -4.56
N SER A 402 -7.50 41.58 -5.28
CA SER A 402 -8.23 41.47 -6.53
C SER A 402 -9.62 40.82 -6.48
N ARG A 403 -10.64 41.66 -6.68
CA ARG A 403 -11.98 41.27 -7.18
C ARG A 403 -11.95 40.78 -8.65
N THR A 404 -10.77 40.48 -9.20
CA THR A 404 -10.57 40.18 -10.63
C THR A 404 -9.39 39.22 -10.86
N GLY A 405 -9.69 37.93 -11.06
CA GLY A 405 -8.74 36.90 -11.56
C GLY A 405 -7.88 36.26 -10.46
N ASN A 406 -7.87 34.95 -10.24
CA ASN A 406 -8.29 33.81 -11.06
C ASN A 406 -9.34 32.98 -10.30
N THR A 407 -10.34 32.48 -11.00
CA THR A 407 -11.22 31.43 -10.48
C THR A 407 -10.37 30.17 -10.26
N CYS A 408 -9.98 29.90 -9.01
CA CYS A 408 -9.60 28.53 -8.65
C CYS A 408 -10.86 27.68 -8.82
N GLU A 409 -10.83 26.73 -9.76
CA GLU A 409 -11.88 25.73 -9.85
C GLU A 409 -11.75 24.82 -8.62
N LEU A 410 -12.73 24.94 -7.72
CA LEU A 410 -12.85 24.09 -6.55
C LEU A 410 -13.73 22.90 -6.92
N SER A 411 -13.15 21.71 -6.97
CA SER A 411 -13.91 20.47 -7.12
C SER A 411 -14.22 19.89 -5.75
N THR A 412 -15.48 19.56 -5.52
CA THR A 412 -15.97 19.00 -4.25
C THR A 412 -16.60 17.64 -4.50
N TRP A 413 -16.29 16.68 -3.62
CA TRP A 413 -16.82 15.32 -3.69
C TRP A 413 -17.43 14.96 -2.36
N VAL A 414 -18.61 14.34 -2.41
CA VAL A 414 -19.38 13.97 -1.21
C VAL A 414 -19.50 12.46 -1.14
N SER A 415 -19.08 11.91 -0.02
CA SER A 415 -19.45 10.58 0.46
C SER A 415 -20.48 10.75 1.57
N ASP A 416 -21.57 10.00 1.60
CA ASP A 416 -22.55 10.08 2.70
C ASP A 416 -22.90 8.70 3.28
N ASN A 417 -23.73 8.64 4.31
CA ASN A 417 -24.13 7.37 4.91
C ASN A 417 -25.49 6.84 4.40
N GLY A 418 -26.17 7.51 3.48
CA GLY A 418 -27.60 7.23 3.30
C GLY A 418 -28.23 7.56 1.95
N ARG A 419 -27.54 8.20 0.99
CA ARG A 419 -28.15 8.60 -0.29
C ARG A 419 -27.23 8.51 -1.50
#